data_AF-A0A7C6PBX2-F1
#
_entry.id   AF-A0A7C6PBX2-F1
#
_cell.length_a   1.000
_cell.length_b   1.000
_cell.length_c   1.000
_cell.angle_alpha   90.00
_cell.angle_beta   90.00
_cell.angle_gamma   90.00
#
_symmetry.space_group_name_H-M   'P 1'
#
loop_
_entity.id
_entity.type
_entity.pdbx_description
1 polymer ?
#
loop_
_entity_poly.entity_id
_entity_poly.type
_entity_poly.pdbx_seq_one_letter_code
_entity_poly.pdbx_strand_id
1 'polypeptide(L)'
;PVTMKSLQTSHISQIVPDLLTAKLVLVGSPTINNGMLPTMAAFLAYIKGLRPKKRTGFAFGSYGWGGQGAREVAAALQDMGWEMPEETVNLQYVPGKEDLDNLKEVGSKLARAVE
;
A
#
# COMPACT_ATOMS: atom_id res chain seq x y z
N PRO A 1 5.67 -8.91 -13.97
CA PRO A 1 6.20 -7.53 -14.19
C PRO A 1 5.73 -6.63 -13.05
N VAL A 2 6.52 -5.63 -12.65
CA VAL A 2 6.18 -4.68 -11.58
C VAL A 2 6.10 -3.28 -12.16
N THR A 3 5.06 -2.53 -11.79
CA THR A 3 4.87 -1.13 -12.19
C THR A 3 4.72 -0.27 -10.93
N MET A 4 5.45 0.85 -10.87
CA MET A 4 5.36 1.82 -9.78
C MET A 4 4.62 3.07 -10.26
N LYS A 5 3.70 3.58 -9.44
CA LYS A 5 2.94 4.81 -9.71
C LYS A 5 2.97 5.72 -8.50
N SER A 6 3.25 7.01 -8.72
CA SER A 6 3.17 8.03 -7.66
C SER A 6 1.86 8.79 -7.78
N LEU A 7 1.06 8.82 -6.71
CA LEU A 7 -0.19 9.59 -6.68
C LEU A 7 0.01 11.11 -6.75
N GLN A 8 1.25 11.60 -6.59
CA GLN A 8 1.56 13.02 -6.76
C GLN A 8 1.71 13.42 -8.23
N THR A 9 2.09 12.49 -9.10
CA THR A 9 2.42 12.78 -10.51
C THR A 9 1.60 11.98 -11.51
N SER A 10 0.95 10.90 -11.07
CA SER A 10 0.13 10.03 -11.90
C SER A 10 -1.36 10.28 -11.61
N HIS A 11 -2.14 10.57 -12.65
CA HIS A 11 -3.58 10.69 -12.50
C HIS A 11 -4.20 9.31 -12.22
N ILE A 12 -5.25 9.25 -11.39
CA ILE A 12 -5.87 7.97 -10.95
C ILE A 12 -6.30 7.11 -12.15
N SER A 13 -6.82 7.72 -13.22
CA SER A 13 -7.21 7.00 -14.44
C SER A 13 -6.06 6.27 -15.15
N GLN A 14 -4.81 6.65 -14.91
CA GLN A 14 -3.62 5.97 -15.44
C GLN A 14 -3.13 4.82 -14.56
N ILE A 15 -3.67 4.71 -13.34
CA ILE A 15 -3.31 3.68 -12.35
C ILE A 15 -4.32 2.53 -12.39
N VAL A 16 -5.60 2.87 -12.56
CA VAL A 16 -6.71 1.90 -12.54
C VAL A 16 -6.53 0.75 -13.54
N PRO A 17 -6.09 0.97 -14.81
CA PRO A 17 -5.87 -0.13 -15.74
C PRO A 17 -4.85 -1.16 -15.24
N ASP A 18 -3.77 -0.71 -14.60
CA ASP A 18 -2.76 -1.59 -14.02
C ASP A 18 -3.35 -2.35 -12.81
N LEU A 19 -4.15 -1.69 -11.97
CA LEU A 19 -4.82 -2.31 -10.82
C LEU A 19 -5.85 -3.38 -11.22
N LEU A 20 -6.49 -3.24 -12.39
CA LEU A 20 -7.45 -4.23 -12.91
C LEU A 20 -6.78 -5.55 -13.30
N THR A 21 -5.49 -5.53 -13.63
CA THR A 21 -4.74 -6.74 -14.03
C THR A 21 -3.78 -7.23 -12.96
N ALA A 22 -3.41 -6.38 -11.99
CA ALA A 22 -2.56 -6.75 -10.88
C ALA A 22 -3.23 -7.76 -9.94
N LYS A 23 -2.53 -8.86 -9.62
CA LYS A 23 -2.90 -9.77 -8.53
C LYS A 23 -2.49 -9.22 -7.16
N LEU A 24 -1.32 -8.59 -7.11
CA LEU A 24 -0.68 -8.04 -5.92
C LEU A 24 -0.57 -6.52 -6.03
N VAL A 25 -1.04 -5.80 -5.02
CA VAL A 25 -1.03 -4.33 -4.97
C VAL A 25 -0.45 -3.85 -3.65
N LEU A 26 0.66 -3.12 -3.73
CA LEU A 26 1.36 -2.55 -2.58
C LEU A 26 1.04 -1.05 -2.51
N VAL A 27 0.53 -0.58 -1.37
CA VAL A 27 0.05 0.80 -1.19
C VAL A 27 0.83 1.48 -0.07
N GLY A 28 1.54 2.56 -0.42
CA GLY A 28 2.45 3.27 0.48
C GLY A 28 1.93 4.64 0.90
N SER A 29 1.88 4.95 2.20
CA SER A 29 1.59 6.32 2.67
C SER A 29 2.35 6.65 3.96
N PRO A 30 3.02 7.82 4.04
CA PRO A 30 3.52 8.32 5.31
C PRO A 30 2.35 8.75 6.21
N THR A 31 2.64 8.95 7.50
CA THR A 31 1.68 9.57 8.41
C THR A 31 1.80 11.09 8.35
N ILE A 32 0.69 11.77 8.06
CA ILE A 32 0.53 13.22 8.14
C ILE A 32 -0.70 13.54 9.00
N ASN A 33 -0.55 14.43 9.98
CA ASN A 33 -1.65 14.84 10.88
C ASN A 33 -2.45 13.66 11.48
N ASN A 34 -1.74 12.62 11.93
CA ASN A 34 -2.30 11.37 12.48
C ASN A 34 -3.13 10.50 11.51
N GLY A 35 -3.02 10.72 10.20
CA GLY A 35 -3.66 9.88 9.18
C GLY A 35 -2.79 9.67 7.95
N MET A 36 -3.36 9.01 6.93
CA MET A 36 -2.72 8.85 5.62
C MET A 36 -2.70 10.17 4.83
N LEU A 37 -1.92 10.23 3.75
CA LEU A 37 -1.97 11.38 2.83
C LEU A 37 -3.38 11.57 2.23
N PRO A 38 -3.87 12.82 2.07
CA PRO A 38 -5.16 13.07 1.44
C PRO A 38 -5.30 12.48 0.03
N THR A 39 -4.22 12.49 -0.76
CA THR A 39 -4.17 11.86 -2.10
C THR A 39 -4.36 10.35 -2.03
N MET A 40 -3.84 9.71 -0.97
CA MET A 40 -4.04 8.29 -0.73
C MET A 40 -5.50 8.01 -0.33
N ALA A 41 -6.07 8.82 0.56
CA ALA A 41 -7.47 8.68 0.95
C ALA A 41 -8.42 8.80 -0.26
N ALA A 42 -8.19 9.80 -1.12
CA ALA A 42 -8.96 9.99 -2.36
C ALA A 42 -8.82 8.78 -3.31
N PHE A 43 -7.60 8.25 -3.48
CA PHE A 43 -7.35 7.06 -4.30
C PHE A 43 -8.09 5.83 -3.75
N LEU A 44 -7.96 5.56 -2.45
CA LEU A 44 -8.61 4.42 -1.79
C LEU A 44 -10.14 4.52 -1.86
N ALA A 45 -10.71 5.72 -1.63
CA ALA A 45 -12.13 5.96 -1.77
C ALA A 45 -12.62 5.66 -3.20
N TYR A 46 -11.86 6.10 -4.20
CA TYR A 46 -12.18 5.85 -5.60
C TYR A 46 -12.16 4.35 -5.94
N ILE A 47 -11.08 3.63 -5.62
CA ILE A 47 -10.97 2.20 -5.96
C ILE A 47 -11.93 1.32 -5.15
N LYS A 48 -12.30 1.72 -3.92
CA LYS A 48 -13.33 1.04 -3.13
C LYS A 48 -14.67 1.03 -3.87
N GLY A 49 -15.01 2.12 -4.55
CA GLY A 49 -16.20 2.21 -5.41
C GLY A 49 -16.17 1.25 -6.62
N LEU A 50 -14.98 0.94 -7.14
CA LEU A 50 -14.79 0.01 -8.26
C LEU A 50 -14.85 -1.48 -7.85
N ARG A 51 -14.81 -1.76 -6.55
CA ARG A 51 -14.90 -3.13 -5.97
C ARG A 51 -13.96 -4.16 -6.64
N PRO A 52 -12.64 -3.90 -6.71
CA PRO A 52 -11.68 -4.87 -7.21
C PRO A 52 -11.68 -6.13 -6.31
N LYS A 53 -11.93 -7.30 -6.91
CA LYS A 53 -12.00 -8.59 -6.21
C LYS A 53 -10.77 -9.44 -6.48
N LYS A 54 -10.53 -10.42 -5.60
CA LYS A 54 -9.43 -11.40 -5.73
C LYS A 54 -8.08 -10.68 -5.86
N ARG A 55 -7.74 -9.94 -4.82
CA ARG A 55 -6.52 -9.13 -4.74
C ARG A 55 -5.81 -9.44 -3.44
N THR A 56 -4.49 -9.50 -3.53
CA THR A 56 -3.60 -9.48 -2.39
C THR A 56 -3.08 -8.07 -2.23
N GLY A 57 -3.27 -7.51 -1.03
CA GLY A 57 -2.83 -6.19 -0.65
C GLY A 57 -1.62 -6.23 0.26
N PHE A 58 -0.89 -5.13 0.29
CA PHE A 58 0.11 -4.87 1.31
C PHE A 58 0.20 -3.36 1.54
N ALA A 59 0.16 -2.94 2.80
CA ALA A 59 0.29 -1.55 3.17
C ALA A 59 1.67 -1.29 3.76
N PHE A 60 2.26 -0.16 3.42
CA PHE A 60 3.52 0.27 4.00
C PHE A 60 3.59 1.79 4.18
N GLY A 61 4.53 2.25 4.99
CA GLY A 61 4.72 3.68 5.18
C GLY A 61 5.85 4.04 6.14
N SER A 62 5.95 5.33 6.40
CA SER A 62 6.85 5.89 7.41
C SER A 62 6.16 6.95 8.26
N TYR A 63 6.76 7.29 9.39
CA TYR A 63 6.20 8.28 10.31
C TYR A 63 7.25 8.96 11.18
N GLY A 64 6.89 10.09 11.79
CA GLY A 64 7.75 10.76 12.79
C GLY A 64 7.48 10.27 14.21
N TRP A 65 6.28 10.55 14.72
CA TRP A 65 5.85 10.21 16.08
C TRP A 65 4.53 9.43 16.10
N GLY A 66 3.52 9.87 15.33
CA GLY A 66 2.25 9.16 15.14
C GLY A 66 2.33 8.21 13.94
N GLY A 67 1.93 6.96 14.09
CA GLY A 67 2.11 5.88 13.10
C GLY A 67 0.82 5.33 12.50
N GLN A 68 -0.16 6.20 12.24
CA GLN A 68 -1.52 5.82 11.83
C GLN A 68 -1.66 5.66 10.32
N GLY A 69 -0.93 6.42 9.49
CA GLY A 69 -1.19 6.51 8.05
C GLY A 69 -1.15 5.15 7.33
N ALA A 70 -0.09 4.38 7.49
CA ALA A 70 0.01 3.05 6.90
C ALA A 70 -1.04 2.06 7.45
N ARG A 71 -1.45 2.21 8.72
CA ARG A 71 -2.47 1.37 9.35
C ARG A 71 -3.87 1.66 8.81
N GLU A 72 -4.19 2.92 8.56
CA GLU A 72 -5.45 3.30 7.90
C GLU A 72 -5.51 2.78 6.46
N VAL A 73 -4.38 2.81 5.75
CA VAL A 73 -4.29 2.20 4.41
C VAL A 73 -4.56 0.70 4.51
N ALA A 74 -3.92 0.00 5.44
CA ALA A 74 -4.13 -1.43 5.66
C ALA A 74 -5.60 -1.77 5.95
N ALA A 75 -6.23 -1.01 6.86
CA ALA A 75 -7.64 -1.17 7.20
C ALA A 75 -8.54 -0.96 5.97
N ALA A 76 -8.27 0.06 5.15
CA ALA A 76 -9.03 0.29 3.93
C ALA A 76 -8.89 -0.86 2.90
N LEU A 77 -7.72 -1.48 2.78
CA LEU A 77 -7.51 -2.65 1.93
C LEU A 77 -8.28 -3.87 2.47
N GLN A 78 -8.23 -4.11 3.78
CA GLN A 78 -8.99 -5.18 4.44
C GLN A 78 -10.50 -4.98 4.30
N ASP A 79 -10.99 -3.76 4.45
CA ASP A 79 -12.38 -3.36 4.22
C ASP A 79 -12.87 -3.65 2.79
N MET A 80 -11.96 -3.65 1.81
CA MET A 80 -12.26 -4.04 0.42
C MET A 80 -12.29 -5.57 0.23
N GLY A 81 -12.00 -6.35 1.28
CA GLY A 81 -11.94 -7.80 1.25
C GLY A 81 -10.68 -8.33 0.57
N TRP A 82 -9.59 -7.56 0.58
CA TRP A 82 -8.31 -8.00 0.03
C TRP A 82 -7.57 -8.89 1.04
N GLU A 83 -6.83 -9.86 0.52
CA GLU A 83 -5.97 -10.72 1.33
C GLU A 83 -4.71 -9.95 1.76
N MET A 84 -4.34 -10.03 3.02
CA MET A 84 -3.18 -9.33 3.60
C MET A 84 -2.28 -10.35 4.30
N PRO A 85 -1.46 -11.12 3.54
CA PRO A 85 -0.68 -12.24 4.08
C PRO A 85 0.52 -11.81 4.92
N GLU A 86 0.96 -10.56 4.79
CA GLU A 86 2.05 -9.98 5.56
C GLU A 86 1.56 -8.77 6.36
N GLU A 87 2.16 -8.55 7.53
CA GLU A 87 1.84 -7.41 8.38
C GLU A 87 2.26 -6.08 7.74
N THR A 88 1.51 -5.02 8.04
CA THR A 88 1.81 -3.67 7.57
C THR A 88 3.15 -3.19 8.10
N VAL A 89 4.07 -2.80 7.22
CA VAL A 89 5.36 -2.22 7.62
C VAL A 89 5.21 -0.71 7.76
N ASN A 90 5.43 -0.19 8.97
CA ASN A 90 5.41 1.24 9.24
C ASN A 90 6.67 1.64 10.00
N LEU A 91 7.57 2.38 9.36
CA LEU A 91 8.91 2.65 9.87
C LEU A 91 9.04 4.07 10.43
N GLN A 92 9.71 4.21 11.56
CA GLN A 92 9.96 5.51 12.16
C GLN A 92 11.12 6.21 11.44
N TYR A 93 10.89 7.45 11.02
CA TYR A 93 11.85 8.29 10.30
C TYR A 93 12.43 7.64 9.04
N VAL A 94 13.76 7.70 8.88
CA VAL A 94 14.48 7.24 7.70
C VAL A 94 14.89 5.79 7.94
N PRO A 95 14.54 4.85 7.04
CA PRO A 95 14.88 3.44 7.20
C PRO A 95 16.40 3.21 7.15
N GLY A 96 16.88 2.35 8.05
CA GLY A 96 18.24 1.84 8.03
C GLY A 96 18.42 0.67 7.06
N LYS A 97 19.64 0.13 6.98
CA LYS A 97 19.96 -1.01 6.12
C LYS A 97 19.11 -2.25 6.48
N GLU A 98 19.00 -2.55 7.77
CA GLU A 98 18.25 -3.71 8.27
C GLU A 98 16.76 -3.60 7.93
N ASP A 99 16.16 -2.41 8.04
CA ASP A 99 14.78 -2.17 7.64
C ASP A 99 14.55 -2.43 6.16
N LEU A 100 15.47 -1.96 5.32
CA LEU A 100 15.40 -2.15 3.86
C LEU A 100 15.61 -3.62 3.48
N ASP A 101 16.49 -4.35 4.18
CA ASP A 101 16.71 -5.77 3.95
C ASP A 101 15.48 -6.59 4.40
N ASN A 102 14.84 -6.23 5.51
CA ASN A 102 13.55 -6.82 5.91
C ASN A 102 12.44 -6.54 4.89
N LEU A 103 12.34 -5.31 4.35
CA LEU A 103 11.36 -4.98 3.30
C LEU A 103 11.56 -5.80 2.02
N LYS A 104 12.80 -6.13 1.64
CA LYS A 104 13.07 -7.03 0.51
C LYS A 104 12.59 -8.45 0.78
N GLU A 105 12.77 -8.94 2.00
CA GLU A 105 12.29 -10.26 2.40
C GLU A 105 10.76 -10.32 2.39
N VAL A 106 10.08 -9.31 2.94
CA VAL A 106 8.62 -9.18 2.88
C VAL A 106 8.13 -9.15 1.43
N GLY A 107 8.78 -8.35 0.57
CA GLY A 107 8.46 -8.32 -0.87
C GLY A 107 8.63 -9.69 -1.54
N SER A 108 9.63 -10.47 -1.13
CA SER A 108 9.89 -11.81 -1.65
C SER A 108 8.82 -12.81 -1.21
N LYS A 109 8.35 -12.72 0.05
CA LYS A 109 7.23 -13.53 0.55
C LYS A 109 5.92 -13.19 -0.15
N LEU A 110 5.63 -11.90 -0.34
CA LEU A 110 4.44 -11.45 -1.07
C LEU A 110 4.42 -11.94 -2.51
N ALA A 111 5.57 -11.92 -3.20
CA ALA A 111 5.68 -12.44 -4.56
C ALA A 111 5.35 -13.94 -4.62
N ARG A 112 5.88 -14.75 -3.71
CA ARG A 112 5.60 -16.19 -3.61
C ARG A 112 4.15 -16.50 -3.26
N ALA A 113 3.48 -15.63 -2.52
CA ALA A 113 2.08 -15.81 -2.12
C ALA A 113 1.09 -15.62 -3.28
N VAL A 114 1.50 -15.01 -4.40
CA VAL A 114 0.63 -14.68 -5.55
C VAL A 114 1.02 -15.37 -6.87
N GLU A 115 2.07 -16.18 -6.84
CA GLU A 115 2.43 -17.12 -7.93
C GLU A 115 1.30 -18.14 -8.13
#